data_AF-A0A536FWB4-F1
#
_entry.id   AF-A0A536FWB4-F1
#
_cell.length_a   1.000
_cell.length_b   1.000
_cell.length_c   1.000
_cell.angle_alpha   90.00
_cell.angle_beta   90.00
_cell.angle_gamma   90.00
#
_symmetry.space_group_name_H-M   'P 1'
#
loop_
_entity.id
_entity.type
_entity.pdbx_description
1 polymer ?
#
loop_
_entity_poly.entity_id
_entity_poly.type
_entity_poly.pdbx_seq_one_letter_code
_entity_poly.pdbx_strand_id
1 'polypeptide(L)'
;MKRLTALVLIAALLLQLHPVAFADDSDIFGHNVQPNVLIVLDNSTSMNDPKPSLEYDPAVTYPVVKKCNGSNCTSTVVYKSDTSTPPKYTQYATNSNSVSNCSDGANCPSARNALSTAGYWTGSIGGSTVHLFLGNYLNLANCTSTTCSDKKIRIAKRVVNRLFDNVQGVRFGIMKFWSNGSDNLGAELATDPLTGARTEIGTDVAALKRAVGTDETNGITLTSGTPLGEALYDAGQYYKGQPVHGTTRPNPIQLACQPNFIIFVTDGMQTRGTRLIPDEATLRYTQDHAPAITGVQNVIVDTVAFGVADAEQSAANTDLATAAKNGGGQFYLTGSEDELEQALQAAIRRIIAATFTFATPVLPTTSTTGLSRAYLAAFRSDPTRSFWQGYLKAYQRDSAGMVPVDANGVPLESAKIWDSGTVLSTMPSASRTIYTTINGNQQEFTTANTAIKAKVLGVQGKATANQVIDFIRGVDVFDENGNG
;
A
#
# COMPACT_ATOMS: atom_id res chain seq x y z
N MET A 1 45.79 44.97 -4.08
CA MET A 1 45.26 44.18 -2.95
C MET A 1 43.73 44.24 -2.84
N LYS A 2 43.07 45.41 -2.85
CA LYS A 2 41.60 45.53 -2.70
C LYS A 2 40.74 44.85 -3.80
N ARG A 3 41.24 44.70 -5.03
CA ARG A 3 40.50 44.04 -6.13
C ARG A 3 40.59 42.51 -6.13
N LEU A 4 41.63 41.95 -5.49
CA LEU A 4 41.80 40.49 -5.37
C LEU A 4 40.88 39.91 -4.28
N THR A 5 40.69 40.65 -3.18
CA THR A 5 39.80 40.25 -2.08
C THR A 5 38.33 40.23 -2.49
N ALA A 6 37.90 41.16 -3.36
CA ALA A 6 36.52 41.18 -3.88
C ALA A 6 36.21 39.98 -4.79
N LEU A 7 37.18 39.54 -5.60
CA LEU A 7 37.03 38.37 -6.48
C LEU A 7 37.00 37.05 -5.70
N VAL A 8 37.78 36.95 -4.62
CA VAL A 8 37.75 35.77 -3.73
C VAL A 8 36.43 35.69 -2.93
N LEU A 9 35.87 36.83 -2.50
CA LEU A 9 34.58 36.87 -1.82
C LEU A 9 33.40 36.55 -2.75
N ILE A 10 33.44 36.98 -4.02
CA ILE A 10 32.40 36.63 -5.01
C ILE A 10 32.50 35.16 -5.43
N ALA A 11 33.71 34.62 -5.58
CA ALA A 11 33.90 33.20 -5.85
C ALA A 11 33.49 32.31 -4.65
N ALA A 12 33.73 32.74 -3.42
CA ALA A 12 33.29 32.04 -2.21
C ALA A 12 31.76 32.10 -2.01
N LEU A 13 31.09 33.17 -2.46
CA LEU A 13 29.62 33.28 -2.42
C LEU A 13 28.93 32.46 -3.52
N LEU A 14 29.58 32.26 -4.67
CA LEU A 14 29.09 31.40 -5.76
C LEU A 14 29.34 29.90 -5.51
N LEU A 15 30.23 29.55 -4.59
CA LEU A 15 30.48 28.17 -4.12
C LEU A 15 29.50 27.70 -3.03
N GLN A 16 28.56 28.57 -2.60
CA GLN A 16 27.42 28.19 -1.76
C GLN A 16 26.17 27.91 -2.59
N LEU A 17 26.34 27.14 -3.68
CA LEU A 17 25.24 26.35 -4.25
C LEU A 17 24.84 25.33 -3.19
N HIS A 18 23.98 25.78 -2.27
CA HIS A 18 23.21 24.88 -1.43
C HIS A 18 22.54 23.90 -2.39
N PRO A 19 22.59 22.59 -2.14
CA PRO A 19 21.80 21.66 -2.92
C PRO A 19 20.38 22.19 -2.89
N VAL A 20 19.80 22.38 -4.09
CA VAL A 20 18.37 22.66 -4.20
C VAL A 20 17.72 21.41 -3.63
N ALA A 21 17.35 21.49 -2.35
CA ALA A 21 16.54 20.49 -1.72
C ALA A 21 15.20 20.59 -2.46
N PHE A 22 14.98 19.66 -3.39
CA PHE A 22 13.63 19.27 -3.76
C PHE A 22 13.05 18.57 -2.53
N ALA A 23 12.74 19.36 -1.50
CA ALA A 23 11.83 18.94 -0.46
C ALA A 23 10.47 18.87 -1.16
N ASP A 24 10.04 17.64 -1.46
CA ASP A 24 8.66 17.35 -1.79
C ASP A 24 7.86 17.54 -0.50
N ASP A 25 6.65 18.11 -0.58
CA ASP A 25 5.83 18.51 0.59
C ASP A 25 5.39 17.31 1.47
N SER A 26 5.81 16.09 1.12
CA SER A 26 5.61 14.83 1.85
C SER A 26 6.47 14.71 3.13
N ASP A 27 7.66 15.32 3.17
CA ASP A 27 8.66 15.07 4.22
C ASP A 27 8.45 15.80 5.53
N ILE A 28 7.72 16.90 5.49
CA ILE A 28 7.62 17.80 6.64
C ILE A 28 6.33 17.56 7.47
N PHE A 29 5.35 16.82 6.93
CA PHE A 29 4.03 16.69 7.58
C PHE A 29 3.33 15.30 7.49
N GLY A 30 4.01 14.25 7.02
CA GLY A 30 3.46 12.88 7.02
C GLY A 30 4.03 12.03 8.15
N HIS A 31 3.18 11.37 8.96
CA HIS A 31 3.63 10.22 9.75
C HIS A 31 3.57 8.97 8.88
N ASN A 32 4.71 8.41 8.51
CA ASN A 32 4.79 7.22 7.65
C ASN A 32 4.38 5.96 8.44
N VAL A 33 3.08 5.70 8.55
CA VAL A 33 2.55 4.49 9.19
C VAL A 33 2.74 3.30 8.26
N GLN A 34 3.63 2.38 8.64
CA GLN A 34 3.91 1.20 7.82
C GLN A 34 2.68 0.27 7.76
N PRO A 35 2.21 -0.11 6.55
CA PRO A 35 1.13 -1.07 6.38
C PRO A 35 1.52 -2.44 6.93
N ASN A 36 0.52 -3.17 7.43
CA ASN A 36 0.64 -4.56 7.82
C ASN A 36 0.25 -5.45 6.62
N VAL A 37 1.17 -6.29 6.15
CA VAL A 37 0.94 -7.22 5.04
C VAL A 37 1.18 -8.65 5.49
N LEU A 38 0.13 -9.45 5.51
CA LEU A 38 0.20 -10.88 5.74
C LEU A 38 0.18 -11.62 4.41
N ILE A 39 1.24 -12.35 4.09
CA ILE A 39 1.25 -13.23 2.93
C ILE A 39 0.76 -14.61 3.38
N VAL A 40 -0.32 -15.10 2.78
CA VAL A 40 -0.77 -16.49 2.97
C VAL A 40 -0.30 -17.26 1.75
N LEU A 41 0.67 -18.15 1.95
CA LEU A 41 1.28 -18.92 0.89
C LEU A 41 0.74 -20.34 0.88
N ASP A 42 0.15 -20.72 -0.26
CA ASP A 42 -0.22 -22.09 -0.56
C ASP A 42 1.02 -22.99 -0.58
N ASN A 43 0.98 -24.04 0.21
CA ASN A 43 1.96 -25.11 0.27
C ASN A 43 1.30 -26.48 0.07
N SER A 44 0.15 -26.53 -0.59
CA SER A 44 -0.52 -27.78 -0.96
C SER A 44 0.35 -28.60 -1.93
N THR A 45 0.05 -29.88 -2.08
CA THR A 45 0.85 -30.78 -2.93
C THR A 45 0.86 -30.40 -4.41
N SER A 46 -0.15 -29.69 -4.92
CA SER A 46 -0.18 -29.16 -6.30
C SER A 46 0.92 -28.12 -6.55
N MET A 47 1.38 -27.43 -5.49
CA MET A 47 2.51 -26.50 -5.59
C MET A 47 3.85 -27.20 -5.89
N ASN A 48 3.91 -28.53 -5.89
CA ASN A 48 5.07 -29.28 -6.34
C ASN A 48 5.15 -29.42 -7.88
N ASP A 49 4.11 -29.01 -8.60
CA ASP A 49 4.07 -29.09 -10.06
C ASP A 49 5.03 -28.09 -10.71
N PRO A 50 5.59 -28.44 -11.88
CA PRO A 50 6.48 -27.55 -12.63
C PRO A 50 5.74 -26.39 -13.29
N LYS A 51 6.35 -25.21 -13.30
CA LYS A 51 5.95 -24.05 -14.11
C LYS A 51 7.18 -23.36 -14.72
N PRO A 52 6.99 -22.66 -15.86
CA PRO A 52 8.04 -21.84 -16.44
C PRO A 52 8.62 -20.83 -15.43
N SER A 53 9.94 -20.86 -15.28
CA SER A 53 10.71 -20.08 -14.31
C SER A 53 11.99 -19.63 -14.99
N LEU A 54 12.18 -18.31 -15.08
CA LEU A 54 13.44 -17.72 -15.48
C LEU A 54 13.86 -16.72 -14.41
N GLU A 55 14.89 -17.09 -13.69
CA GLU A 55 15.46 -16.23 -12.67
C GLU A 55 16.27 -15.10 -13.31
N TYR A 56 16.08 -13.87 -12.83
CA TYR A 56 16.94 -12.74 -13.19
C TYR A 56 18.39 -13.00 -12.75
N ASP A 57 19.32 -12.94 -13.70
CA ASP A 57 20.75 -12.98 -13.47
C ASP A 57 21.37 -11.61 -13.81
N PRO A 58 21.88 -10.85 -12.82
CA PRO A 58 22.49 -9.54 -13.07
C PRO A 58 23.76 -9.60 -13.93
N ALA A 59 24.40 -10.78 -14.07
CA ALA A 59 25.56 -10.97 -14.94
C ALA A 59 25.17 -11.13 -16.42
N VAL A 60 23.90 -11.39 -16.73
CA VAL A 60 23.39 -11.56 -18.10
C VAL A 60 22.79 -10.26 -18.59
N THR A 61 23.18 -9.81 -19.79
CA THR A 61 22.51 -8.69 -20.47
C THR A 61 21.38 -9.22 -21.34
N TYR A 62 20.14 -8.84 -21.02
CA TYR A 62 18.96 -9.33 -21.72
C TYR A 62 18.65 -8.48 -22.97
N PRO A 63 18.18 -9.12 -24.08
CA PRO A 63 17.74 -8.40 -25.27
C PRO A 63 16.59 -7.43 -24.97
N VAL A 64 16.60 -6.26 -25.61
CA VAL A 64 15.59 -5.24 -25.34
C VAL A 64 14.23 -5.65 -25.90
N VAL A 65 13.29 -5.96 -25.00
CA VAL A 65 11.91 -6.36 -25.35
C VAL A 65 10.85 -5.40 -24.81
N LYS A 66 11.16 -4.58 -23.78
CA LYS A 66 10.20 -3.63 -23.20
C LYS A 66 10.40 -2.20 -23.70
N LYS A 67 9.31 -1.43 -23.61
CA LYS A 67 9.29 0.02 -23.85
C LYS A 67 9.15 0.79 -22.54
N CYS A 68 10.00 1.78 -22.34
CA CYS A 68 10.02 2.71 -21.22
C CYS A 68 9.73 4.11 -21.75
N ASN A 69 8.55 4.65 -21.41
CA ASN A 69 8.03 5.94 -21.89
C ASN A 69 8.09 6.09 -23.43
N GLY A 70 7.60 5.08 -24.16
CA GLY A 70 7.58 5.04 -25.63
C GLY A 70 8.92 4.68 -26.29
N SER A 71 10.04 4.71 -25.56
CA SER A 71 11.37 4.35 -26.05
C SER A 71 11.78 2.94 -25.60
N ASN A 72 12.81 2.36 -26.22
CA ASN A 72 13.41 1.11 -25.76
C ASN A 72 13.98 1.26 -24.33
N CYS A 73 13.73 0.29 -23.44
CA CYS A 73 14.34 0.28 -22.11
C CYS A 73 15.85 -0.02 -22.21
N THR A 74 16.69 0.96 -21.87
CA THR A 74 18.15 0.84 -21.88
C THR A 74 18.62 0.04 -20.68
N SER A 75 19.39 -1.03 -20.88
CA SER A 75 19.72 -2.01 -19.84
C SER A 75 20.40 -1.41 -18.59
N THR A 76 21.22 -0.37 -18.75
CA THR A 76 21.97 0.25 -17.64
C THR A 76 21.16 1.30 -16.87
N VAL A 77 20.05 1.80 -17.43
CA VAL A 77 19.29 2.92 -16.86
C VAL A 77 18.34 2.42 -15.78
N VAL A 78 18.15 3.23 -14.72
CA VAL A 78 17.16 2.96 -13.68
C VAL A 78 15.89 3.74 -14.00
N TYR A 79 14.77 3.04 -14.01
CA TYR A 79 13.45 3.57 -14.28
C TYR A 79 12.60 3.57 -13.02
N LYS A 80 11.82 4.62 -12.80
CA LYS A 80 10.74 4.69 -11.82
C LYS A 80 9.43 4.32 -12.50
N SER A 81 8.65 3.42 -11.90
CA SER A 81 7.28 3.14 -12.34
C SER A 81 6.28 4.09 -11.70
N ASP A 82 5.21 4.44 -12.42
CA ASP A 82 4.00 5.03 -11.85
C ASP A 82 3.03 3.96 -11.31
N THR A 83 1.81 4.38 -10.93
CA THR A 83 0.75 3.52 -10.40
C THR A 83 -0.26 3.07 -11.47
N SER A 84 -0.02 3.33 -12.76
CA SER A 84 -0.96 2.91 -13.81
C SER A 84 -0.92 1.40 -14.02
N THR A 85 -1.98 0.84 -14.60
CA THR A 85 -2.03 -0.57 -15.00
C THR A 85 -2.28 -0.65 -16.50
N PRO A 86 -1.29 -1.05 -17.34
CA PRO A 86 0.10 -1.39 -16.98
C PRO A 86 0.91 -0.15 -16.54
N PRO A 87 1.97 -0.32 -15.75
CA PRO A 87 2.78 0.80 -15.26
C PRO A 87 3.59 1.45 -16.39
N LYS A 88 3.72 2.77 -16.34
CA LYS A 88 4.66 3.50 -17.20
C LYS A 88 5.99 3.66 -16.48
N TYR A 89 7.06 3.47 -17.23
CA TYR A 89 8.44 3.57 -16.73
C TYR A 89 9.11 4.85 -17.24
N THR A 90 9.43 5.75 -16.32
CA THR A 90 10.15 7.00 -16.60
C THR A 90 11.57 6.91 -16.05
N GLN A 91 12.56 7.47 -16.76
CA GLN A 91 13.95 7.46 -16.29
C GLN A 91 14.07 8.18 -14.95
N TYR A 92 14.71 7.52 -13.98
CA TYR A 92 14.96 8.04 -12.64
C TYR A 92 16.44 8.36 -12.43
N ALA A 93 17.33 7.44 -12.81
CA ALA A 93 18.77 7.62 -12.74
C ALA A 93 19.46 6.97 -13.94
N THR A 94 20.64 7.48 -14.31
CA THR A 94 21.40 6.98 -15.47
C THR A 94 21.98 5.59 -15.27
N ASN A 95 22.16 5.16 -14.02
CA ASN A 95 22.52 3.81 -13.60
C ASN A 95 22.24 3.62 -12.10
N SER A 96 22.40 2.39 -11.61
CA SER A 96 22.18 2.04 -10.20
C SER A 96 23.00 2.92 -9.26
N ASN A 97 24.29 3.13 -9.52
CA ASN A 97 25.17 3.97 -8.68
C ASN A 97 24.75 5.45 -8.63
N SER A 98 24.03 5.92 -9.65
CA SER A 98 23.54 7.30 -9.76
C SER A 98 22.22 7.54 -9.00
N VAL A 99 21.66 6.54 -8.32
CA VAL A 99 20.53 6.74 -7.40
C VAL A 99 21.00 7.59 -6.20
N SER A 100 20.56 8.85 -6.15
CA SER A 100 20.97 9.88 -5.19
C SER A 100 19.74 10.53 -4.51
N ASN A 101 19.93 11.64 -3.78
CA ASN A 101 18.90 12.35 -3.01
C ASN A 101 18.33 11.61 -1.80
N CYS A 102 19.13 10.75 -1.17
CA CYS A 102 18.73 10.15 0.11
C CYS A 102 19.11 11.06 1.27
N SER A 103 18.16 11.87 1.73
CA SER A 103 18.18 12.51 3.05
C SER A 103 18.39 11.47 4.18
N ASP A 104 17.99 10.21 3.93
CA ASP A 104 17.83 9.17 4.94
C ASP A 104 19.04 8.25 5.13
N GLY A 105 20.17 8.47 4.42
CA GLY A 105 21.45 7.78 4.60
C GLY A 105 21.52 6.26 4.32
N ALA A 106 20.49 5.48 4.65
CA ALA A 106 20.46 4.02 4.61
C ALA A 106 19.75 3.43 3.38
N ASN A 107 18.79 4.15 2.80
CA ASN A 107 17.96 3.62 1.71
C ASN A 107 18.68 3.65 0.36
N CYS A 108 19.52 4.66 0.09
CA CYS A 108 20.30 4.72 -1.16
C CYS A 108 21.25 3.53 -1.31
N PRO A 109 22.12 3.20 -0.33
CA PRO A 109 22.96 2.00 -0.42
C PRO A 109 22.14 0.72 -0.65
N SER A 110 21.02 0.57 0.06
CA SER A 110 20.11 -0.57 -0.08
C SER A 110 19.50 -0.65 -1.49
N ALA A 111 19.01 0.47 -2.02
CA ALA A 111 18.45 0.57 -3.36
C ALA A 111 19.48 0.28 -4.44
N ARG A 112 20.71 0.80 -4.30
CA ARG A 112 21.81 0.54 -5.23
C ARG A 112 22.17 -0.94 -5.27
N ASN A 113 22.28 -1.55 -4.08
CA ASN A 113 22.56 -2.98 -3.96
C ASN A 113 21.46 -3.82 -4.62
N ALA A 114 20.20 -3.59 -4.21
CA ALA A 114 19.03 -4.28 -4.75
C ALA A 114 18.91 -4.15 -6.28
N LEU A 115 19.10 -2.95 -6.84
CA LEU A 115 19.08 -2.74 -8.29
C LEU A 115 20.21 -3.48 -9.01
N SER A 116 21.37 -3.66 -8.36
CA SER A 116 22.51 -4.38 -8.94
C SER A 116 22.44 -5.90 -8.79
N THR A 117 21.68 -6.41 -7.80
CA THR A 117 21.61 -7.85 -7.50
C THR A 117 20.27 -8.47 -7.90
N ALA A 118 19.16 -7.79 -7.63
CA ALA A 118 17.80 -8.26 -7.87
C ALA A 118 17.12 -7.52 -9.04
N GLY A 119 17.64 -6.36 -9.46
CA GLY A 119 17.14 -5.61 -10.61
C GLY A 119 15.98 -4.67 -10.31
N TYR A 120 15.43 -4.67 -9.09
CA TYR A 120 14.38 -3.75 -8.66
C TYR A 120 14.52 -3.39 -7.17
N TRP A 121 13.86 -2.30 -6.77
CA TRP A 121 13.78 -1.87 -5.38
C TRP A 121 12.55 -1.00 -5.13
N THR A 122 11.93 -1.11 -3.96
CA THR A 122 10.81 -0.29 -3.51
C THR A 122 11.07 0.25 -2.12
N GLY A 123 10.90 1.56 -1.94
CA GLY A 123 11.02 2.21 -0.64
C GLY A 123 11.06 3.73 -0.77
N SER A 124 11.35 4.42 0.34
CA SER A 124 11.45 5.88 0.37
C SER A 124 12.84 6.36 -0.03
N ILE A 125 12.93 7.28 -1.00
CA ILE A 125 14.15 8.02 -1.35
C ILE A 125 13.80 9.50 -1.39
N GLY A 126 14.46 10.29 -0.53
CA GLY A 126 14.22 11.73 -0.43
C GLY A 126 12.75 12.01 -0.09
N GLY A 127 12.21 11.28 0.88
CA GLY A 127 10.83 11.42 1.35
C GLY A 127 9.73 10.80 0.50
N SER A 128 10.02 10.55 -0.77
CA SER A 128 9.04 10.02 -1.70
C SER A 128 9.24 8.52 -1.89
N THR A 129 8.15 7.76 -1.76
CA THR A 129 8.18 6.34 -2.11
C THR A 129 8.40 6.21 -3.62
N VAL A 130 9.38 5.39 -3.98
CA VAL A 130 9.73 5.08 -5.36
C VAL A 130 9.77 3.57 -5.58
N HIS A 131 9.40 3.17 -6.79
CA HIS A 131 9.47 1.81 -7.29
C HIS A 131 10.43 1.83 -8.47
N LEU A 132 11.66 1.39 -8.22
CA LEU A 132 12.78 1.48 -9.14
C LEU A 132 13.07 0.13 -9.78
N PHE A 133 13.40 0.17 -11.07
CA PHE A 133 13.69 -1.00 -11.88
C PHE A 133 14.91 -0.72 -12.76
N LEU A 134 15.86 -1.64 -12.81
CA LEU A 134 16.95 -1.60 -13.78
C LEU A 134 16.41 -1.99 -15.15
N GLY A 135 16.80 -1.26 -16.20
CA GLY A 135 16.34 -1.57 -17.55
C GLY A 135 16.68 -3.00 -17.99
N ASN A 136 17.81 -3.55 -17.54
CA ASN A 136 18.19 -4.93 -17.81
C ASN A 136 17.19 -5.92 -17.22
N TYR A 137 16.71 -5.66 -16.01
CA TYR A 137 15.65 -6.45 -15.36
C TYR A 137 14.32 -6.31 -16.09
N LEU A 138 13.93 -5.09 -16.51
CA LEU A 138 12.72 -4.92 -17.32
C LEU A 138 12.78 -5.68 -18.65
N ASN A 139 13.98 -5.83 -19.21
CA ASN A 139 14.20 -6.58 -20.46
C ASN A 139 14.24 -8.10 -20.27
N LEU A 140 14.09 -8.62 -19.05
CA LEU A 140 13.91 -10.04 -18.80
C LEU A 140 12.65 -10.51 -19.55
N ALA A 141 12.82 -11.44 -20.48
CA ALA A 141 11.72 -12.02 -21.23
C ALA A 141 11.17 -13.26 -20.51
N ASN A 142 9.88 -13.55 -20.67
CA ASN A 142 9.26 -14.72 -20.08
C ASN A 142 9.96 -16.01 -20.54
N CYS A 143 10.08 -16.98 -19.63
CA CYS A 143 10.42 -18.34 -20.03
C CYS A 143 9.28 -18.90 -20.90
N THR A 144 9.57 -19.18 -22.16
CA THR A 144 8.62 -19.80 -23.12
C THR A 144 8.94 -21.26 -23.43
N SER A 145 9.97 -21.83 -22.80
CA SER A 145 10.45 -23.20 -23.03
C SER A 145 10.25 -24.09 -21.80
N THR A 146 10.00 -25.38 -22.01
CA THR A 146 9.94 -26.39 -20.92
C THR A 146 11.29 -26.64 -20.25
N THR A 147 12.39 -26.13 -20.82
CA THR A 147 13.75 -26.28 -20.29
C THR A 147 14.11 -25.31 -19.16
N CYS A 148 13.35 -24.21 -18.99
CA CYS A 148 13.47 -23.27 -17.87
C CYS A 148 12.27 -23.46 -16.95
N SER A 149 12.20 -24.61 -16.27
CA SER A 149 11.06 -24.98 -15.42
C SER A 149 11.50 -25.21 -13.99
N ASP A 150 10.68 -24.74 -13.06
CA ASP A 150 10.86 -24.93 -11.64
C ASP A 150 9.52 -25.25 -10.95
N LYS A 151 9.55 -25.84 -9.76
CA LYS A 151 8.36 -26.15 -8.98
C LYS A 151 7.70 -24.86 -8.52
N LYS A 152 6.37 -24.79 -8.59
CA LYS A 152 5.59 -23.60 -8.16
C LYS A 152 5.97 -23.14 -6.75
N ILE A 153 6.13 -24.05 -5.80
CA ILE A 153 6.50 -23.71 -4.42
C ILE A 153 7.90 -23.04 -4.35
N ARG A 154 8.87 -23.50 -5.14
CA ARG A 154 10.21 -22.91 -5.17
C ARG A 154 10.17 -21.51 -5.78
N ILE A 155 9.41 -21.35 -6.87
CA ILE A 155 9.18 -20.04 -7.50
C ILE A 155 8.54 -19.09 -6.49
N ALA A 156 7.42 -19.49 -5.87
CA ALA A 156 6.70 -18.63 -4.93
C ALA A 156 7.56 -18.23 -3.73
N LYS A 157 8.31 -19.18 -3.14
CA LYS A 157 9.28 -18.89 -2.08
C LYS A 157 10.35 -17.91 -2.51
N ARG A 158 10.94 -18.10 -3.70
CA ARG A 158 11.97 -17.21 -4.24
C ARG A 158 11.44 -15.78 -4.41
N VAL A 159 10.29 -15.63 -5.05
CA VAL A 159 9.66 -14.31 -5.27
C VAL A 159 9.29 -13.65 -3.94
N VAL A 160 8.71 -14.38 -2.99
CA VAL A 160 8.39 -13.85 -1.65
C VAL A 160 9.66 -13.43 -0.89
N ASN A 161 10.74 -14.22 -0.94
CA ASN A 161 12.01 -13.85 -0.31
C ASN A 161 12.62 -12.59 -0.94
N ARG A 162 12.57 -12.47 -2.27
CA ARG A 162 12.99 -11.25 -2.99
C ARG A 162 12.14 -10.04 -2.61
N LEU A 163 10.84 -10.24 -2.42
CA LEU A 163 9.95 -9.18 -1.96
C LEU A 163 10.41 -8.62 -0.61
N PHE A 164 10.74 -9.50 0.35
CA PHE A 164 11.22 -9.08 1.66
C PHE A 164 12.57 -8.34 1.63
N ASP A 165 13.48 -8.73 0.73
CA ASP A 165 14.78 -8.06 0.60
C ASP A 165 14.67 -6.67 -0.06
N ASN A 166 13.75 -6.51 -1.00
CA ASN A 166 13.73 -5.37 -1.93
C ASN A 166 12.58 -4.39 -1.69
N VAL A 167 11.71 -4.64 -0.70
CA VAL A 167 10.63 -3.74 -0.28
C VAL A 167 10.89 -3.22 1.13
N GLN A 168 10.96 -1.91 1.28
CA GLN A 168 11.06 -1.22 2.56
C GLN A 168 9.77 -0.45 2.92
N GLY A 169 9.58 -0.22 4.21
CA GLY A 169 8.43 0.55 4.73
C GLY A 169 7.14 -0.27 4.88
N VAL A 170 7.23 -1.61 4.82
CA VAL A 170 6.09 -2.52 4.99
C VAL A 170 6.40 -3.51 6.11
N ARG A 171 5.41 -3.82 6.95
CA ARG A 171 5.52 -4.83 8.00
C ARG A 171 4.98 -6.14 7.48
N PHE A 172 5.88 -7.08 7.21
CA PHE A 172 5.50 -8.39 6.68
C PHE A 172 5.27 -9.42 7.79
N GLY A 173 4.30 -10.28 7.56
CA GLY A 173 4.17 -11.59 8.20
C GLY A 173 3.90 -12.64 7.12
N ILE A 174 4.10 -13.91 7.45
CA ILE A 174 3.79 -15.00 6.52
C ILE A 174 3.07 -16.15 7.21
N MET A 175 2.03 -16.67 6.55
CA MET A 175 1.30 -17.87 6.92
C MET A 175 1.42 -18.92 5.81
N LYS A 176 1.28 -20.18 6.19
CA LYS A 176 1.18 -21.33 5.29
C LYS A 176 -0.06 -22.14 5.65
N PHE A 177 -0.53 -22.99 4.74
CA PHE A 177 -1.56 -23.95 5.11
C PHE A 177 -1.06 -24.91 6.18
N TRP A 178 -1.99 -25.27 7.04
CA TRP A 178 -1.76 -26.16 8.17
C TRP A 178 -2.88 -27.18 8.24
N SER A 179 -2.50 -28.40 8.60
CA SER A 179 -3.42 -29.45 9.01
C SER A 179 -2.70 -30.34 10.01
N ASN A 180 -3.44 -30.85 10.98
CA ASN A 180 -2.95 -31.87 11.91
C ASN A 180 -3.21 -33.31 11.40
N GLY A 181 -3.55 -33.48 10.11
CA GLY A 181 -3.89 -34.77 9.52
C GLY A 181 -5.35 -35.22 9.76
N SER A 182 -6.19 -34.38 10.36
CA SER A 182 -7.65 -34.58 10.50
C SER A 182 -8.43 -33.45 9.79
N ASP A 183 -9.74 -33.32 10.03
CA ASP A 183 -10.56 -32.22 9.49
C ASP A 183 -10.23 -30.84 10.11
N ASN A 184 -9.30 -30.79 11.08
CA ASN A 184 -8.70 -29.54 11.52
C ASN A 184 -7.62 -29.10 10.52
N LEU A 185 -7.98 -28.07 9.77
CA LEU A 185 -7.25 -27.52 8.64
C LEU A 185 -7.49 -26.01 8.58
N GLY A 186 -6.56 -25.30 7.97
CA GLY A 186 -6.59 -23.85 7.84
C GLY A 186 -5.20 -23.31 7.56
N ALA A 187 -4.78 -22.27 8.27
CA ALA A 187 -3.46 -21.72 8.14
C ALA A 187 -2.83 -21.34 9.48
N GLU A 188 -1.50 -21.44 9.54
CA GLU A 188 -0.71 -20.96 10.68
C GLU A 188 0.40 -20.03 10.21
N LEU A 189 0.88 -19.17 11.12
CA LEU A 189 2.13 -18.42 10.90
C LEU A 189 3.28 -19.40 10.64
N ALA A 190 4.11 -19.11 9.64
CA ALA A 190 5.32 -19.89 9.43
C ALA A 190 6.25 -19.79 10.64
N THR A 191 7.18 -20.74 10.73
CA THR A 191 8.09 -20.85 11.88
C THR A 191 9.51 -20.68 11.41
N ASP A 192 10.25 -19.78 12.06
CA ASP A 192 11.69 -19.69 11.88
C ASP A 192 12.34 -20.97 12.43
N PRO A 193 12.93 -21.83 11.59
CA PRO A 193 13.52 -23.09 12.03
C PRO A 193 14.71 -22.91 12.97
N LEU A 194 15.35 -21.73 12.99
CA LEU A 194 16.49 -21.46 13.86
C LEU A 194 16.05 -21.21 15.31
N THR A 195 14.94 -20.51 15.51
CA THR A 195 14.52 -19.99 16.82
C THR A 195 13.23 -20.63 17.33
N GLY A 196 12.45 -21.27 16.45
CA GLY A 196 11.09 -21.72 16.76
C GLY A 196 10.07 -20.58 16.83
N ALA A 197 10.49 -19.33 16.61
CA ALA A 197 9.61 -18.17 16.64
C ALA A 197 8.65 -18.18 15.43
N ARG A 198 7.43 -17.67 15.63
CA ARG A 198 6.45 -17.51 14.55
C ARG A 198 6.67 -16.19 13.81
N THR A 199 6.38 -16.18 12.52
CA THR A 199 6.54 -15.03 11.63
C THR A 199 5.40 -14.03 11.74
N GLU A 200 5.21 -13.48 12.94
CA GLU A 200 4.26 -12.41 13.22
C GLU A 200 4.55 -11.16 12.35
N ILE A 201 3.54 -10.34 12.09
CA ILE A 201 3.69 -9.11 11.30
C ILE A 201 4.66 -8.14 11.98
N GLY A 202 5.73 -7.81 11.26
CA GLY A 202 6.86 -7.02 11.78
C GLY A 202 8.05 -7.86 12.23
N THR A 203 8.04 -9.18 11.96
CA THR A 203 9.22 -10.04 12.12
C THR A 203 10.36 -9.58 11.22
N ASP A 204 11.60 -9.73 11.70
CA ASP A 204 12.81 -9.41 10.93
C ASP A 204 12.90 -10.20 9.61
N VAL A 205 13.39 -9.55 8.56
CA VAL A 205 13.50 -10.11 7.21
C VAL A 205 14.32 -11.41 7.19
N ALA A 206 15.39 -11.51 7.97
CA ALA A 206 16.18 -12.74 8.00
C ALA A 206 15.40 -13.91 8.61
N ALA A 207 14.59 -13.65 9.64
CA ALA A 207 13.72 -14.67 10.23
C ALA A 207 12.57 -15.07 9.30
N LEU A 208 11.95 -14.11 8.61
CA LEU A 208 10.95 -14.37 7.58
C LEU A 208 11.51 -15.30 6.50
N LYS A 209 12.68 -14.98 5.94
CA LYS A 209 13.31 -15.78 4.87
C LYS A 209 13.68 -17.19 5.32
N ARG A 210 14.18 -17.35 6.56
CA ARG A 210 14.44 -18.68 7.13
C ARG A 210 13.16 -19.50 7.27
N ALA A 211 12.06 -18.87 7.68
CA ALA A 211 10.77 -19.53 7.80
C ALA A 211 10.18 -19.92 6.44
N VAL A 212 10.32 -19.07 5.42
CA VAL A 212 9.90 -19.39 4.03
C VAL A 212 10.72 -20.54 3.47
N GLY A 213 12.05 -20.48 3.65
CA GLY A 213 12.99 -21.42 3.06
C GLY A 213 13.27 -21.13 1.59
N THR A 214 14.05 -22.00 0.96
CA THR A 214 14.55 -21.86 -0.42
C THR A 214 14.04 -22.93 -1.37
N ASP A 215 13.66 -24.10 -0.84
CA ASP A 215 13.17 -25.24 -1.63
C ASP A 215 12.01 -25.96 -0.90
N GLU A 216 11.43 -26.99 -1.51
CA GLU A 216 10.30 -27.74 -0.97
C GLU A 216 10.61 -28.54 0.32
N THR A 217 11.89 -28.69 0.68
CA THR A 217 12.35 -29.51 1.80
C THR A 217 12.65 -28.72 3.07
N ASN A 218 12.73 -27.39 2.99
CA ASN A 218 13.05 -26.52 4.13
C ASN A 218 12.09 -25.33 4.27
N GLY A 219 11.93 -24.83 5.50
CA GLY A 219 10.97 -23.75 5.81
C GLY A 219 9.52 -24.20 5.63
N ILE A 220 8.78 -23.55 4.72
CA ILE A 220 7.39 -23.91 4.38
C ILE A 220 7.37 -25.19 3.53
N THR A 221 7.15 -26.35 4.13
CA THR A 221 7.10 -27.64 3.41
C THR A 221 5.71 -27.95 2.88
N LEU A 222 5.61 -28.88 1.93
CA LEU A 222 4.34 -29.28 1.33
C LEU A 222 3.38 -29.92 2.36
N THR A 223 2.09 -29.65 2.21
CA THR A 223 1.00 -30.22 3.02
C THR A 223 -0.12 -30.75 2.12
N SER A 224 -1.00 -31.59 2.68
CA SER A 224 -2.15 -32.13 1.94
C SER A 224 -3.36 -31.19 2.02
N GLY A 225 -3.95 -30.94 0.85
CA GLY A 225 -5.18 -30.18 0.68
C GLY A 225 -4.99 -28.66 0.65
N THR A 226 -6.04 -28.00 0.16
CA THR A 226 -6.05 -26.57 -0.16
C THR A 226 -7.23 -25.92 0.57
N PRO A 227 -7.09 -25.58 1.87
CA PRO A 227 -8.16 -25.09 2.72
C PRO A 227 -8.38 -23.57 2.60
N LEU A 228 -8.76 -23.08 1.42
CA LEU A 228 -8.75 -21.65 1.09
C LEU A 228 -9.56 -20.78 2.07
N GLY A 229 -10.83 -21.13 2.32
CA GLY A 229 -11.69 -20.37 3.23
C GLY A 229 -11.21 -20.44 4.68
N GLU A 230 -10.84 -21.60 5.17
CA GLU A 230 -10.33 -21.79 6.54
C GLU A 230 -9.01 -21.05 6.76
N ALA A 231 -8.12 -21.06 5.77
CA ALA A 231 -6.88 -20.30 5.82
C ALA A 231 -7.14 -18.79 5.91
N LEU A 232 -8.10 -18.26 5.15
CA LEU A 232 -8.48 -16.85 5.22
C LEU A 232 -9.22 -16.52 6.54
N TYR A 233 -9.98 -17.48 7.05
CA TYR A 233 -10.59 -17.39 8.38
C TYR A 233 -9.50 -17.22 9.46
N ASP A 234 -8.51 -18.12 9.50
CA ASP A 234 -7.41 -18.08 10.46
C ASP A 234 -6.56 -16.81 10.35
N ALA A 235 -6.32 -16.34 9.12
CA ALA A 235 -5.64 -15.07 8.87
C ALA A 235 -6.38 -13.89 9.54
N GLY A 236 -7.71 -13.82 9.42
CA GLY A 236 -8.47 -12.76 10.11
C GLY A 236 -8.58 -12.97 11.62
N GLN A 237 -8.55 -14.22 12.12
CA GLN A 237 -8.43 -14.47 13.56
C GLN A 237 -7.09 -13.96 14.11
N TYR A 238 -5.99 -14.13 13.36
CA TYR A 238 -4.71 -13.53 13.69
C TYR A 238 -4.77 -11.99 13.74
N TYR A 239 -5.39 -11.35 12.74
CA TYR A 239 -5.62 -9.90 12.76
C TYR A 239 -6.50 -9.43 13.93
N LYS A 240 -7.35 -10.31 14.49
CA LYS A 240 -8.14 -10.03 15.70
C LYS A 240 -7.38 -10.26 17.02
N GLY A 241 -6.17 -10.80 16.97
CA GLY A 241 -5.46 -11.30 18.14
C GLY A 241 -6.21 -12.45 18.83
N GLN A 242 -7.04 -13.18 18.08
CA GLN A 242 -7.78 -14.35 18.59
C GLN A 242 -6.92 -15.62 18.46
N PRO A 243 -7.23 -16.69 19.21
CA PRO A 243 -6.51 -17.94 19.10
C PRO A 243 -6.61 -18.53 17.68
N VAL A 244 -5.46 -18.85 17.09
CA VAL A 244 -5.35 -19.66 15.87
C VAL A 244 -4.75 -21.00 16.27
N HIS A 245 -5.50 -22.08 16.06
CA HIS A 245 -5.16 -23.45 16.49
C HIS A 245 -4.68 -23.55 17.95
N GLY A 246 -5.37 -22.83 18.86
CA GLY A 246 -5.08 -22.83 20.29
C GLY A 246 -3.96 -21.89 20.73
N THR A 247 -3.35 -21.13 19.80
CA THR A 247 -2.30 -20.16 20.12
C THR A 247 -2.81 -18.74 19.91
N THR A 248 -2.85 -17.95 20.98
CA THR A 248 -3.13 -16.51 20.91
C THR A 248 -1.87 -15.74 20.56
N ARG A 249 -2.00 -14.74 19.70
CA ARG A 249 -0.93 -13.83 19.29
C ARG A 249 -1.36 -12.38 19.48
N PRO A 250 -0.43 -11.44 19.67
CA PRO A 250 -0.77 -10.02 19.73
C PRO A 250 -1.50 -9.59 18.47
N ASN A 251 -2.50 -8.71 18.62
CA ASN A 251 -3.15 -8.09 17.48
C ASN A 251 -2.11 -7.25 16.71
N PRO A 252 -1.89 -7.49 15.40
CA PRO A 252 -0.88 -6.78 14.62
C PRO A 252 -1.28 -5.33 14.31
N ILE A 253 -2.57 -4.98 14.42
CA ILE A 253 -3.10 -3.64 14.20
C ILE A 253 -2.78 -2.79 15.44
N GLN A 254 -1.88 -1.82 15.27
CA GLN A 254 -1.39 -1.00 16.38
C GLN A 254 -1.92 0.43 16.36
N LEU A 255 -2.39 0.92 15.20
CA LEU A 255 -2.83 2.30 15.01
C LEU A 255 -4.12 2.34 14.17
N ALA A 256 -5.01 3.28 14.47
CA ALA A 256 -6.29 3.46 13.77
C ALA A 256 -6.17 3.77 12.27
N CYS A 257 -5.04 4.36 11.86
CA CYS A 257 -4.74 4.69 10.47
C CYS A 257 -3.81 3.67 9.80
N GLN A 258 -3.49 2.56 10.47
CA GLN A 258 -2.62 1.53 9.91
C GLN A 258 -3.43 0.65 8.96
N PRO A 259 -3.09 0.62 7.67
CA PRO A 259 -3.83 -0.21 6.74
C PRO A 259 -3.31 -1.65 6.78
N ASN A 260 -4.23 -2.59 6.62
CA ASN A 260 -4.03 -4.02 6.86
C ASN A 260 -4.43 -4.80 5.61
N PHE A 261 -3.54 -5.68 5.16
CA PHE A 261 -3.69 -6.42 3.91
C PHE A 261 -3.33 -7.89 4.06
N ILE A 262 -4.10 -8.73 3.38
CA ILE A 262 -3.76 -10.13 3.13
C ILE A 262 -3.45 -10.27 1.64
N ILE A 263 -2.29 -10.82 1.31
CA ILE A 263 -1.98 -11.28 -0.05
C ILE A 263 -2.05 -12.80 -0.03
N PHE A 264 -3.08 -13.35 -0.65
CA PHE A 264 -3.35 -14.78 -0.68
C PHE A 264 -2.82 -15.37 -2.00
N VAL A 265 -1.78 -16.19 -1.93
CA VAL A 265 -1.13 -16.79 -3.12
C VAL A 265 -1.45 -18.29 -3.16
N THR A 266 -2.14 -18.74 -4.21
CA THR A 266 -2.56 -20.15 -4.37
C THR A 266 -2.56 -20.61 -5.82
N ASP A 267 -2.37 -21.92 -6.04
CA ASP A 267 -2.35 -22.52 -7.37
C ASP A 267 -3.58 -23.35 -7.73
N GLY A 268 -4.66 -23.29 -6.95
CA GLY A 268 -5.77 -24.21 -7.16
C GLY A 268 -7.08 -23.81 -6.49
N MET A 269 -8.05 -24.69 -6.68
CA MET A 269 -9.36 -24.61 -6.01
C MET A 269 -9.27 -25.09 -4.57
N GLN A 270 -10.29 -24.72 -3.79
CA GLN A 270 -10.50 -25.30 -2.48
C GLN A 270 -10.79 -26.80 -2.60
N THR A 271 -9.92 -27.63 -2.01
CA THR A 271 -10.07 -29.10 -2.02
C THR A 271 -10.45 -29.66 -0.66
N ARG A 272 -10.35 -28.85 0.40
CA ARG A 272 -10.72 -29.21 1.77
C ARG A 272 -11.35 -28.02 2.49
N GLY A 273 -12.10 -28.30 3.55
CA GLY A 273 -12.82 -27.27 4.29
C GLY A 273 -14.22 -26.99 3.75
N THR A 274 -14.97 -26.24 4.54
CA THR A 274 -16.39 -25.90 4.34
C THR A 274 -16.63 -24.40 4.20
N ARG A 275 -15.69 -23.56 4.65
CA ARG A 275 -15.77 -22.10 4.48
C ARG A 275 -15.44 -21.74 3.05
N LEU A 276 -16.19 -20.82 2.45
CA LEU A 276 -15.90 -20.34 1.11
C LEU A 276 -14.98 -19.12 1.19
N ILE A 277 -13.90 -19.09 0.41
CA ILE A 277 -12.97 -17.96 0.39
C ILE A 277 -13.67 -16.61 0.09
N PRO A 278 -14.68 -16.50 -0.80
CA PRO A 278 -15.34 -15.22 -1.05
C PRO A 278 -16.16 -14.69 0.13
N ASP A 279 -16.75 -15.59 0.91
CA ASP A 279 -17.51 -15.23 2.10
C ASP A 279 -16.55 -14.73 3.19
N GLU A 280 -15.46 -15.47 3.42
CA GLU A 280 -14.45 -15.08 4.41
C GLU A 280 -13.77 -13.75 4.06
N ALA A 281 -13.56 -13.47 2.78
CA ALA A 281 -13.05 -12.18 2.30
C ALA A 281 -14.02 -11.02 2.59
N THR A 282 -15.33 -11.24 2.39
CA THR A 282 -16.37 -10.28 2.80
C THR A 282 -16.25 -9.94 4.28
N LEU A 283 -16.04 -10.95 5.12
CA LEU A 283 -15.89 -10.76 6.57
C LEU A 283 -14.60 -9.99 6.90
N ARG A 284 -13.50 -10.19 6.16
CA ARG A 284 -12.25 -9.43 6.37
C ARG A 284 -12.43 -7.93 6.09
N TYR A 285 -13.23 -7.61 5.07
CA TYR A 285 -13.48 -6.23 4.67
C TYR A 285 -14.51 -5.51 5.55
N THR A 286 -15.53 -6.24 6.05
CA THR A 286 -16.67 -5.63 6.75
C THR A 286 -16.56 -5.66 8.27
N GLN A 287 -15.82 -6.61 8.84
CA GLN A 287 -15.68 -6.72 10.29
C GLN A 287 -14.57 -5.83 10.84
N ASP A 288 -14.73 -5.41 12.09
CA ASP A 288 -13.68 -4.76 12.84
C ASP A 288 -12.72 -5.80 13.43
N HIS A 289 -11.44 -5.71 13.05
CA HIS A 289 -10.39 -6.62 13.49
C HIS A 289 -9.62 -6.08 14.70
N ALA A 290 -9.85 -4.85 15.15
CA ALA A 290 -9.24 -4.34 16.37
C ALA A 290 -10.19 -3.38 17.10
N PRO A 291 -11.24 -3.91 17.77
CA PRO A 291 -12.29 -3.10 18.40
C PRO A 291 -11.81 -2.23 19.57
N ALA A 292 -10.58 -2.45 20.05
CA ALA A 292 -9.94 -1.58 21.03
C ALA A 292 -9.47 -0.24 20.42
N ILE A 293 -9.44 -0.14 19.08
CA ILE A 293 -9.03 1.04 18.33
C ILE A 293 -10.28 1.68 17.72
N THR A 294 -10.40 3.00 17.81
CA THR A 294 -11.57 3.72 17.31
C THR A 294 -11.70 3.58 15.78
N GLY A 295 -12.90 3.21 15.32
CA GLY A 295 -13.23 3.04 13.91
C GLY A 295 -13.01 1.61 13.44
N VAL A 296 -13.70 1.21 12.36
CA VAL A 296 -13.61 -0.16 11.82
C VAL A 296 -12.22 -0.40 11.26
N GLN A 297 -11.48 -1.35 11.85
CA GLN A 297 -10.18 -1.79 11.36
C GLN A 297 -10.41 -2.97 10.40
N ASN A 298 -10.67 -2.66 9.13
CA ASN A 298 -10.85 -3.67 8.09
C ASN A 298 -9.52 -4.22 7.57
N VAL A 299 -9.57 -5.39 6.94
CA VAL A 299 -8.44 -6.04 6.29
C VAL A 299 -8.78 -6.25 4.82
N ILE A 300 -7.96 -5.71 3.93
CA ILE A 300 -8.13 -5.82 2.49
C ILE A 300 -7.50 -7.14 2.00
N VAL A 301 -8.19 -7.87 1.12
CA VAL A 301 -7.72 -9.17 0.62
C VAL A 301 -7.39 -9.09 -0.86
N ASP A 302 -6.10 -9.19 -1.19
CA ASP A 302 -5.60 -9.44 -2.53
C ASP A 302 -5.43 -10.94 -2.76
N THR A 303 -5.79 -11.42 -3.95
CA THR A 303 -5.64 -12.85 -4.31
C THR A 303 -4.79 -13.00 -5.56
N VAL A 304 -3.87 -13.95 -5.54
CA VAL A 304 -2.98 -14.29 -6.64
C VAL A 304 -3.21 -15.75 -7.01
N ALA A 305 -3.77 -15.97 -8.19
CA ALA A 305 -3.89 -17.29 -8.82
C ALA A 305 -2.59 -17.60 -9.57
N PHE A 306 -1.75 -18.47 -9.01
CA PHE A 306 -0.43 -18.78 -9.54
C PHE A 306 -0.36 -20.18 -10.15
N GLY A 307 -0.28 -20.26 -11.47
CA GLY A 307 -0.03 -21.53 -12.15
C GLY A 307 -1.17 -22.54 -12.01
N VAL A 308 -2.41 -22.06 -11.90
CA VAL A 308 -3.61 -22.91 -11.79
C VAL A 308 -3.70 -23.88 -12.95
N ALA A 309 -4.09 -25.13 -12.66
CA ALA A 309 -4.26 -26.16 -13.68
C ALA A 309 -5.44 -25.84 -14.61
N ASP A 310 -5.28 -26.10 -15.91
CA ASP A 310 -6.25 -25.72 -16.95
C ASP A 310 -7.67 -26.25 -16.67
N ALA A 311 -7.78 -27.47 -16.12
CA ALA A 311 -9.05 -28.10 -15.79
C ALA A 311 -9.83 -27.38 -14.67
N GLU A 312 -9.14 -26.69 -13.77
CA GLU A 312 -9.71 -26.04 -12.58
C GLU A 312 -9.70 -24.51 -12.70
N GLN A 313 -8.98 -23.97 -13.68
CA GLN A 313 -8.69 -22.54 -13.82
C GLN A 313 -9.94 -21.66 -13.83
N SER A 314 -11.00 -22.07 -14.53
CA SER A 314 -12.23 -21.27 -14.63
C SER A 314 -12.89 -21.07 -13.26
N ALA A 315 -13.08 -22.15 -12.51
CA ALA A 315 -13.74 -22.11 -11.22
C ALA A 315 -12.84 -21.48 -10.14
N ALA A 316 -11.55 -21.88 -10.08
CA ALA A 316 -10.58 -21.28 -9.16
C ALA A 316 -10.46 -19.77 -9.33
N ASN A 317 -10.31 -19.30 -10.57
CA ASN A 317 -10.15 -17.89 -10.85
C ASN A 317 -11.43 -17.11 -10.55
N THR A 318 -12.61 -17.72 -10.74
CA THR A 318 -13.88 -17.10 -10.38
C THR A 318 -13.96 -16.88 -8.88
N ASP A 319 -13.71 -17.92 -8.07
CA ASP A 319 -13.77 -17.81 -6.61
C ASP A 319 -12.74 -16.81 -6.07
N LEU A 320 -11.49 -16.85 -6.57
CA LEU A 320 -10.44 -15.93 -6.17
C LEU A 320 -10.75 -14.49 -6.59
N ALA A 321 -11.24 -14.28 -7.81
CA ALA A 321 -11.66 -12.95 -8.27
C ALA A 321 -12.83 -12.39 -7.46
N THR A 322 -13.81 -13.22 -7.12
CA THR A 322 -14.91 -12.83 -6.23
C THR A 322 -14.41 -12.54 -4.82
N ALA A 323 -13.47 -13.32 -4.29
CA ALA A 323 -12.87 -13.08 -2.98
C ALA A 323 -12.10 -11.75 -2.93
N ALA A 324 -11.24 -11.46 -3.91
CA ALA A 324 -10.56 -10.18 -3.98
C ALA A 324 -11.54 -9.01 -4.07
N LYS A 325 -12.59 -9.14 -4.91
CA LYS A 325 -13.63 -8.11 -5.03
C LYS A 325 -14.35 -7.89 -3.69
N ASN A 326 -14.79 -8.95 -3.03
CA ASN A 326 -15.48 -8.89 -1.74
C ASN A 326 -14.57 -8.35 -0.62
N GLY A 327 -13.28 -8.65 -0.71
CA GLY A 327 -12.24 -8.19 0.20
C GLY A 327 -11.73 -6.78 -0.06
N GLY A 328 -12.27 -6.04 -1.04
CA GLY A 328 -11.79 -4.70 -1.43
C GLY A 328 -10.39 -4.67 -2.06
N GLY A 329 -9.89 -5.83 -2.48
CA GLY A 329 -8.57 -6.00 -3.09
C GLY A 329 -8.62 -6.18 -4.61
N GLN A 330 -7.57 -6.79 -5.14
CA GLN A 330 -7.34 -7.05 -6.55
C GLN A 330 -7.03 -8.53 -6.77
N PHE A 331 -7.45 -9.01 -7.94
CA PHE A 331 -7.17 -10.36 -8.40
C PHE A 331 -6.04 -10.33 -9.43
N TYR A 332 -5.05 -11.18 -9.23
CA TYR A 332 -3.91 -11.32 -10.12
C TYR A 332 -3.84 -12.75 -10.66
N LEU A 333 -3.83 -12.88 -11.99
CA LEU A 333 -3.61 -14.15 -12.66
C LEU A 333 -2.15 -14.24 -13.11
N THR A 334 -1.45 -15.30 -12.71
CA THR A 334 -0.02 -15.46 -12.97
C THR A 334 0.27 -16.91 -13.40
N GLY A 335 1.04 -17.08 -14.48
CA GLY A 335 1.40 -18.38 -15.05
C GLY A 335 2.90 -18.66 -15.07
N SER A 336 3.72 -17.67 -14.71
CA SER A 336 5.18 -17.74 -14.70
C SER A 336 5.77 -16.97 -13.49
N GLU A 337 7.05 -17.18 -13.22
CA GLU A 337 7.78 -16.44 -12.18
C GLU A 337 7.73 -14.92 -12.37
N ASP A 338 7.94 -14.43 -13.59
CA ASP A 338 7.90 -12.99 -13.91
C ASP A 338 6.51 -12.39 -13.61
N GLU A 339 5.44 -13.07 -14.01
CA GLU A 339 4.08 -12.61 -13.74
C GLU A 339 3.75 -12.63 -12.24
N LEU A 340 4.23 -13.63 -11.50
CA LEU A 340 4.07 -13.69 -10.04
C LEU A 340 4.81 -12.53 -9.36
N GLU A 341 6.04 -12.25 -9.79
CA GLU A 341 6.83 -11.15 -9.27
C GLU A 341 6.18 -9.80 -9.58
N GLN A 342 5.70 -9.58 -10.80
CA GLN A 342 4.98 -8.38 -11.18
C GLN A 342 3.66 -8.20 -10.41
N ALA A 343 2.92 -9.28 -10.16
CA ALA A 343 1.68 -9.25 -9.39
C ALA A 343 1.94 -8.84 -7.92
N LEU A 344 2.93 -9.45 -7.27
CA LEU A 344 3.28 -9.10 -5.89
C LEU A 344 3.83 -7.67 -5.78
N GLN A 345 4.65 -7.24 -6.74
CA GLN A 345 5.09 -5.85 -6.82
C GLN A 345 3.92 -4.89 -7.05
N ALA A 346 2.96 -5.22 -7.91
CA ALA A 346 1.76 -4.41 -8.13
C ALA A 346 0.88 -4.31 -6.87
N ALA A 347 0.69 -5.42 -6.15
CA ALA A 347 -0.03 -5.43 -4.88
C ALA A 347 0.65 -4.51 -3.85
N ILE A 348 1.96 -4.64 -3.66
CA ILE A 348 2.72 -3.80 -2.72
C ILE A 348 2.70 -2.33 -3.12
N ARG A 349 2.81 -2.00 -4.41
CA ARG A 349 2.66 -0.61 -4.90
C ARG A 349 1.33 -0.01 -4.50
N ARG A 350 0.24 -0.76 -4.69
CA ARG A 350 -1.11 -0.33 -4.30
C ARG A 350 -1.23 -0.15 -2.78
N ILE A 351 -0.67 -1.09 -2.02
CA ILE A 351 -0.66 -1.08 -0.56
C ILE A 351 0.03 0.18 -0.02
N ILE A 352 1.22 0.49 -0.54
CA ILE A 352 1.96 1.70 -0.12
C ILE A 352 1.25 2.96 -0.64
N ALA A 353 0.64 2.94 -1.82
CA ALA A 353 -0.17 4.06 -2.31
C ALA A 353 -1.43 4.35 -1.45
N ALA A 354 -1.96 3.34 -0.76
CA ALA A 354 -3.12 3.47 0.12
C ALA A 354 -2.77 3.98 1.54
N THR A 355 -1.49 4.10 1.90
CA THR A 355 -1.05 4.54 3.24
C THR A 355 -0.82 6.05 3.36
N PHE A 356 -1.05 6.84 2.30
CA PHE A 356 -0.69 8.26 2.31
C PHE A 356 -1.78 9.15 2.93
N THR A 357 -1.45 9.78 4.05
CA THR A 357 -2.22 10.90 4.61
C THR A 357 -1.37 12.16 4.59
N PHE A 358 -1.71 13.15 3.74
CA PHE A 358 -1.04 14.46 3.78
C PHE A 358 -1.81 15.41 4.71
N ALA A 359 -1.06 16.26 5.40
CA ALA A 359 -1.62 17.21 6.34
C ALA A 359 -0.72 18.45 6.53
N THR A 360 -0.79 19.47 5.67
CA THR A 360 -0.14 20.74 6.00
C THR A 360 -0.90 21.41 7.16
N PRO A 361 -0.26 21.75 8.29
CA PRO A 361 -0.86 22.63 9.27
C PRO A 361 -0.98 24.02 8.62
N VAL A 362 -2.21 24.45 8.32
CA VAL A 362 -2.44 25.80 7.81
C VAL A 362 -2.42 26.75 9.00
N LEU A 363 -1.37 27.58 9.06
CA LEU A 363 -1.36 28.80 9.87
C LEU A 363 -1.90 29.93 8.99
N PRO A 364 -3.08 30.49 9.29
CA PRO A 364 -3.53 31.70 8.61
C PRO A 364 -2.51 32.82 8.86
N THR A 365 -1.87 33.32 7.80
CA THR A 365 -0.90 34.43 7.88
C THR A 365 -1.55 35.77 8.24
N THR A 366 -2.88 35.87 8.18
CA THR A 366 -3.60 36.99 8.78
C THR A 366 -3.78 36.75 10.28
N SER A 367 -2.77 37.18 11.03
CA SER A 367 -2.95 37.68 12.40
C SER A 367 -3.93 38.87 12.37
N THR A 368 -5.20 38.60 12.16
CA THR A 368 -6.29 39.53 12.40
C THR A 368 -7.01 39.01 13.64
N THR A 369 -6.55 39.50 14.79
CA THR A 369 -7.33 39.67 16.03
C THR A 369 -8.55 38.74 16.17
N GLY A 370 -8.37 37.58 16.80
CA GLY A 370 -9.50 36.83 17.36
C GLY A 370 -9.45 35.31 17.31
N LEU A 371 -8.69 34.69 16.39
CA LEU A 371 -8.63 33.22 16.32
C LEU A 371 -7.28 32.70 16.80
N SER A 372 -7.25 32.31 18.07
CA SER A 372 -6.12 31.67 18.77
C SER A 372 -5.93 30.19 18.37
N ARG A 373 -6.38 29.80 17.18
CA ARG A 373 -6.48 28.39 16.77
C ARG A 373 -5.51 28.06 15.64
N ALA A 374 -4.91 26.88 15.71
CA ALA A 374 -4.20 26.23 14.62
C ALA A 374 -5.09 25.13 14.02
N TYR A 375 -5.02 24.94 12.71
CA TYR A 375 -5.80 23.92 12.02
C TYR A 375 -4.88 22.86 11.45
N LEU A 376 -5.20 21.61 11.72
CA LEU A 376 -4.56 20.44 11.13
C LEU A 376 -5.58 19.77 10.22
N ALA A 377 -5.43 19.98 8.92
CA ALA A 377 -6.14 19.21 7.91
C ALA A 377 -5.36 17.92 7.68
N ALA A 378 -6.03 16.79 7.52
CA ALA A 378 -5.46 15.54 7.04
C ALA A 378 -6.45 14.90 6.05
N PHE A 379 -6.01 13.97 5.22
CA PHE A 379 -6.93 13.16 4.44
C PHE A 379 -6.42 11.73 4.33
N ARG A 380 -7.31 10.80 4.02
CA ARG A 380 -6.98 9.41 3.72
C ARG A 380 -7.06 9.22 2.21
N SER A 381 -5.91 9.07 1.56
CA SER A 381 -5.88 8.71 0.14
C SER A 381 -6.41 7.29 -0.04
N ASP A 382 -7.21 7.11 -1.08
CA ASP A 382 -7.69 5.79 -1.49
C ASP A 382 -7.50 5.69 -3.01
N PRO A 383 -6.65 4.79 -3.51
CA PRO A 383 -6.40 4.66 -4.94
C PRO A 383 -7.62 4.14 -5.72
N THR A 384 -8.63 3.60 -5.03
CA THR A 384 -9.87 3.12 -5.62
C THR A 384 -10.97 4.18 -5.66
N ARG A 385 -10.77 5.33 -4.99
CA ARG A 385 -11.77 6.41 -4.92
C ARG A 385 -11.21 7.74 -5.40
N SER A 386 -11.96 8.41 -6.26
CA SER A 386 -11.64 9.77 -6.73
C SER A 386 -11.85 10.86 -5.68
N PHE A 387 -12.62 10.58 -4.62
CA PHE A 387 -12.86 11.48 -3.49
C PHE A 387 -12.23 10.92 -2.22
N TRP A 388 -11.24 11.63 -1.69
CA TRP A 388 -10.54 11.24 -0.46
C TRP A 388 -11.28 11.70 0.78
N GLN A 389 -11.24 10.89 1.82
CA GLN A 389 -11.84 11.26 3.11
C GLN A 389 -10.94 12.30 3.79
N GLY A 390 -11.50 13.48 4.08
CA GLY A 390 -10.80 14.55 4.79
C GLY A 390 -11.10 14.55 6.29
N TYR A 391 -10.13 15.01 7.07
CA TYR A 391 -10.19 15.28 8.50
C TYR A 391 -9.71 16.70 8.73
N LEU A 392 -10.41 17.48 9.56
CA LEU A 392 -9.96 18.81 9.96
C LEU A 392 -10.10 18.94 11.47
N LYS A 393 -9.00 19.17 12.16
CA LYS A 393 -8.96 19.39 13.61
C LYS A 393 -8.51 20.81 13.91
N ALA A 394 -9.15 21.43 14.89
CA ALA A 394 -8.72 22.73 15.40
C ALA A 394 -8.11 22.57 16.80
N TYR A 395 -6.92 23.14 16.98
CA TYR A 395 -6.21 23.16 18.25
C TYR A 395 -6.06 24.59 18.76
N GLN A 396 -6.16 24.76 20.06
CA GLN A 396 -5.87 26.00 20.74
C GLN A 396 -4.36 26.21 20.83
N ARG A 397 -3.92 27.42 20.52
CA ARG A 397 -2.53 27.86 20.72
C ARG A 397 -2.33 28.41 22.12
N ASP A 398 -1.13 28.26 22.63
CA ASP A 398 -0.68 28.87 23.87
C ASP A 398 -0.34 30.36 23.72
N SER A 399 0.13 30.98 24.80
CA SER A 399 0.53 32.39 24.84
C SER A 399 1.76 32.71 23.98
N ALA A 400 2.55 31.70 23.59
CA ALA A 400 3.66 31.85 22.66
C ALA A 400 3.23 31.68 21.19
N GLY A 401 1.94 31.40 20.94
CA GLY A 401 1.41 31.17 19.60
C GLY A 401 1.69 29.78 19.06
N MET A 402 2.10 28.83 19.91
CA MET A 402 2.41 27.44 19.54
C MET A 402 1.27 26.51 19.93
N VAL A 403 1.16 25.37 19.24
CA VAL A 403 0.26 24.29 19.65
C VAL A 403 0.97 23.44 20.69
N PRO A 404 0.39 23.20 21.88
CA PRO A 404 0.96 22.29 22.86
C PRO A 404 1.06 20.87 22.28
N VAL A 405 2.25 20.27 22.37
CA VAL A 405 2.53 18.91 21.88
C VAL A 405 3.13 18.03 22.99
N ASP A 406 3.03 16.72 22.83
CA ASP A 406 3.74 15.76 23.68
C ASP A 406 5.24 15.67 23.34
N ALA A 407 5.96 14.77 24.02
CA ALA A 407 7.39 14.55 23.80
C ALA A 407 7.75 14.09 22.37
N ASN A 408 6.77 13.60 21.60
CA ASN A 408 6.92 13.13 20.23
C ASN A 408 6.43 14.16 19.20
N GLY A 409 6.03 15.37 19.63
CA GLY A 409 5.52 16.40 18.73
C GLY A 409 4.05 16.22 18.32
N VAL A 410 3.31 15.32 18.96
CA VAL A 410 1.87 15.11 18.69
C VAL A 410 1.06 16.15 19.47
N PRO A 411 0.12 16.89 18.83
CA PRO A 411 -0.74 17.84 19.53
C PRO A 411 -1.48 17.20 20.71
N LEU A 412 -1.42 17.85 21.88
CA LEU A 412 -2.10 17.37 23.07
C LEU A 412 -3.62 17.41 22.88
N GLU A 413 -4.30 16.35 23.29
CA GLU A 413 -5.76 16.26 23.23
C GLU A 413 -6.45 17.38 24.03
N SER A 414 -5.83 17.83 25.13
CA SER A 414 -6.29 18.98 25.94
C SER A 414 -6.27 20.31 25.18
N ALA A 415 -5.49 20.41 24.10
CA ALA A 415 -5.47 21.57 23.23
C ALA A 415 -6.51 21.45 22.09
N LYS A 416 -7.11 20.28 21.85
CA LYS A 416 -8.08 20.09 20.77
C LYS A 416 -9.40 20.79 21.12
N ILE A 417 -9.84 21.69 20.24
CA ILE A 417 -11.11 22.41 20.38
C ILE A 417 -12.24 21.63 19.69
N TRP A 418 -12.02 21.17 18.46
CA TRP A 418 -13.00 20.39 17.72
C TRP A 418 -12.36 19.53 16.63
N ASP A 419 -13.11 18.50 16.22
CA ASP A 419 -12.87 17.66 15.06
C ASP A 419 -14.07 17.78 14.11
N SER A 420 -13.82 18.19 12.86
CA SER A 420 -14.87 18.42 11.86
C SER A 420 -15.69 17.16 11.61
N GLY A 421 -15.08 15.97 11.66
CA GLY A 421 -15.78 14.71 11.47
C GLY A 421 -16.84 14.49 12.55
N THR A 422 -16.49 14.73 13.82
CA THR A 422 -17.44 14.62 14.94
C THR A 422 -18.56 15.63 14.79
N VAL A 423 -18.22 16.91 14.57
CA VAL A 423 -19.21 17.99 14.44
C VAL A 423 -20.18 17.74 13.28
N LEU A 424 -19.66 17.36 12.11
CA LEU A 424 -20.46 17.15 10.90
C LEU A 424 -21.27 15.84 10.95
N SER A 425 -20.77 14.79 11.62
CA SER A 425 -21.51 13.53 11.78
C SER A 425 -22.81 13.69 12.57
N THR A 426 -22.84 14.63 13.51
CA THR A 426 -24.04 14.95 14.31
C THR A 426 -24.88 16.09 13.73
N MET A 427 -24.41 16.75 12.67
CA MET A 427 -25.08 17.90 12.08
C MET A 427 -25.83 17.51 10.80
N PRO A 428 -27.18 17.63 10.79
CA PRO A 428 -27.97 17.38 9.60
C PRO A 428 -27.48 18.20 8.41
N SER A 429 -27.46 17.61 7.21
CA SER A 429 -27.00 18.27 5.98
C SER A 429 -27.69 19.61 5.73
N ALA A 430 -28.98 19.73 6.05
CA ALA A 430 -29.76 20.97 5.94
C ALA A 430 -29.32 22.08 6.91
N SER A 431 -28.75 21.72 8.07
CA SER A 431 -28.30 22.69 9.09
C SER A 431 -26.88 23.20 8.87
N ARG A 432 -26.14 22.62 7.91
CA ARG A 432 -24.77 23.03 7.60
C ARG A 432 -24.74 24.39 6.89
N THR A 433 -23.97 25.32 7.44
CA THR A 433 -23.79 26.64 6.83
C THR A 433 -22.65 26.58 5.81
N ILE A 434 -23.02 26.54 4.52
CA ILE A 434 -22.06 26.46 3.41
C ILE A 434 -22.35 27.62 2.46
N TYR A 435 -21.31 28.32 2.03
CA TYR A 435 -21.40 29.45 1.10
C TYR A 435 -20.52 29.21 -0.12
N THR A 436 -20.90 29.83 -1.23
CA THR A 436 -20.10 29.96 -2.44
C THR A 436 -20.06 31.44 -2.86
N THR A 437 -19.25 31.76 -3.87
CA THR A 437 -19.18 33.11 -4.42
C THR A 437 -19.56 33.07 -5.90
N ILE A 438 -20.56 33.85 -6.29
CA ILE A 438 -20.99 34.00 -7.69
C ILE A 438 -20.91 35.48 -8.04
N ASN A 439 -20.14 35.82 -9.07
CA ASN A 439 -19.91 37.20 -9.52
C ASN A 439 -19.48 38.15 -8.39
N GLY A 440 -18.63 37.66 -7.48
CA GLY A 440 -18.13 38.44 -6.34
C GLY A 440 -19.10 38.57 -5.16
N ASN A 441 -20.33 38.05 -5.26
CA ASN A 441 -21.30 38.05 -4.16
C ASN A 441 -21.31 36.70 -3.45
N GLN A 442 -21.31 36.72 -2.12
CA GLN A 442 -21.52 35.52 -1.31
C GLN A 442 -22.95 35.01 -1.51
N GLN A 443 -23.08 33.71 -1.73
CA GLN A 443 -24.32 33.01 -2.00
C GLN A 443 -24.39 31.80 -1.08
N GLU A 444 -25.53 31.57 -0.43
CA GLU A 444 -25.73 30.35 0.35
C GLU A 444 -25.77 29.15 -0.59
N PHE A 445 -24.99 28.10 -0.27
CA PHE A 445 -24.83 26.91 -1.09
C PHE A 445 -25.90 25.87 -0.77
N THR A 446 -27.08 26.06 -1.35
CA THR A 446 -28.28 25.24 -1.14
C THR A 446 -29.07 25.09 -2.43
N THR A 447 -29.84 24.00 -2.56
CA THR A 447 -30.71 23.74 -3.71
C THR A 447 -31.85 24.76 -3.85
N ALA A 448 -32.15 25.48 -2.76
CA ALA A 448 -33.10 26.61 -2.77
C ALA A 448 -32.54 27.86 -3.46
N ASN A 449 -31.21 28.00 -3.59
CA ASN A 449 -30.59 29.19 -4.16
C ASN A 449 -30.60 29.14 -5.70
N THR A 450 -31.49 29.92 -6.31
CA THR A 450 -31.66 29.97 -7.77
C THR A 450 -30.51 30.63 -8.52
N ALA A 451 -29.59 31.31 -7.83
CA ALA A 451 -28.36 31.83 -8.43
C ALA A 451 -27.38 30.70 -8.81
N ILE A 452 -27.44 29.55 -8.13
CA ILE A 452 -26.59 28.38 -8.39
C ILE A 452 -27.16 27.57 -9.56
N LYS A 453 -26.86 28.02 -10.77
CA LYS A 453 -27.32 27.35 -12.01
C LYS A 453 -26.40 26.19 -12.38
N ALA A 454 -26.92 25.21 -13.11
CA ALA A 454 -26.15 24.06 -13.61
C ALA A 454 -24.84 24.47 -14.33
N LYS A 455 -24.89 25.57 -15.10
CA LYS A 455 -23.72 26.15 -15.77
C LYS A 455 -22.62 26.65 -14.81
N VAL A 456 -23.00 27.15 -13.62
CA VAL A 456 -22.05 27.60 -12.59
C VAL A 456 -21.28 26.40 -12.02
N LEU A 457 -21.94 25.25 -11.90
CA LEU A 457 -21.35 24.00 -11.40
C LEU A 457 -20.71 23.16 -12.52
N GLY A 458 -20.75 23.61 -13.78
CA GLY A 458 -20.21 22.87 -14.92
C GLY A 458 -20.99 21.60 -15.30
N VAL A 459 -22.25 21.47 -14.85
CA VAL A 459 -23.09 20.28 -15.12
C VAL A 459 -24.28 20.59 -16.04
N GLN A 460 -24.89 19.54 -16.59
CA GLN A 460 -26.10 19.65 -17.41
C GLN A 460 -27.35 19.37 -16.58
N GLY A 461 -28.31 20.28 -16.64
CA GLY A 461 -29.64 20.13 -16.02
C GLY A 461 -29.70 20.46 -14.53
N LYS A 462 -30.90 20.84 -14.06
CA LYS A 462 -31.16 21.22 -12.67
C LYS A 462 -31.08 20.04 -11.70
N ALA A 463 -31.49 18.84 -12.13
CA ALA A 463 -31.45 17.64 -11.30
C ALA A 463 -30.00 17.28 -10.91
N THR A 464 -29.10 17.21 -11.88
CA THR A 464 -27.66 16.98 -11.67
C THR A 464 -27.03 18.07 -10.80
N ALA A 465 -27.42 19.33 -11.01
CA ALA A 465 -26.96 20.43 -10.17
C ALA A 465 -27.38 20.26 -8.70
N ASN A 466 -28.63 19.84 -8.46
CA ASN A 466 -29.10 19.55 -7.10
C ASN A 466 -28.34 18.39 -6.47
N GLN A 467 -28.08 17.30 -7.22
CA GLN A 467 -27.28 16.18 -6.73
C GLN A 467 -25.87 16.60 -6.30
N VAL A 468 -25.20 17.46 -7.09
CA VAL A 468 -23.89 18.01 -6.71
C VAL A 468 -23.97 18.86 -5.45
N ILE A 469 -25.01 19.70 -5.32
CA ILE A 469 -25.21 20.52 -4.12
C ILE A 469 -25.43 19.63 -2.90
N ASP A 470 -26.34 18.66 -3.01
CA ASP A 470 -26.69 17.75 -1.92
C ASP A 470 -25.48 16.88 -1.52
N PHE A 471 -24.68 16.42 -2.48
CA PHE A 471 -23.42 15.71 -2.24
C PHE A 471 -22.44 16.55 -1.42
N ILE A 472 -22.17 17.79 -1.81
CA ILE A 472 -21.28 18.70 -1.07
C ILE A 472 -21.83 19.03 0.32
N ARG A 473 -23.17 19.07 0.48
CA ARG A 473 -23.81 19.22 1.78
C ARG A 473 -23.76 17.93 2.63
N GLY A 474 -23.25 16.83 2.08
CA GLY A 474 -23.04 15.54 2.73
C GLY A 474 -24.30 14.67 2.79
N VAL A 475 -25.18 14.80 1.81
CA VAL A 475 -26.21 13.80 1.52
C VAL A 475 -25.59 12.76 0.59
N ASP A 476 -25.76 11.48 0.90
CA ASP A 476 -25.20 10.37 0.10
C ASP A 476 -26.05 10.12 -1.17
N VAL A 477 -26.23 11.15 -1.98
CA VAL A 477 -27.11 11.13 -3.17
C VAL A 477 -26.61 10.21 -4.28
N PHE A 478 -25.36 9.77 -4.21
CA PHE A 478 -24.71 8.91 -5.19
C PHE A 478 -24.46 7.49 -4.65
N ASP A 479 -24.93 7.16 -3.44
CA ASP A 479 -24.80 5.85 -2.79
C ASP A 479 -23.35 5.32 -2.81
N GLU A 480 -22.41 6.18 -2.42
CA GLU A 480 -20.98 5.92 -2.60
C GLU A 480 -20.44 4.88 -1.61
N ASN A 481 -21.23 4.54 -0.59
CA ASN A 481 -20.90 3.54 0.43
C ASN A 481 -21.91 2.37 0.48
N GLY A 482 -22.91 2.34 -0.41
CA GLY A 482 -23.90 1.26 -0.51
C GLY A 482 -24.93 1.20 0.62
N ASN A 483 -25.17 2.29 1.35
CA ASN A 483 -26.02 2.29 2.55
C ASN A 483 -27.40 2.96 2.42
N GLY A 484 -27.79 3.41 1.22
CA GLY A 484 -29.18 3.74 0.84
C GLY A 484 -29.98 4.62 1.79
#